data_AF-A0A954ENI1-F1
#
_entry.id   AF-A0A954ENI1-F1
#
_cell.length_a   1.000
_cell.length_b   1.000
_cell.length_c   1.000
_cell.angle_alpha   90.00
_cell.angle_beta   90.00
_cell.angle_gamma   90.00
#
_symmetry.space_group_name_H-M   'P 1'
#
loop_
_entity.id
_entity.type
_entity.pdbx_description
1 polymer ?
#
loop_
_entity_poly.entity_id
_entity_poly.type
_entity_poly.pdbx_seq_one_letter_code
_entity_poly.pdbx_strand_id
1 'polypeptide(L)'
;MFGLIIEPAILLGTAAAVTQYWTHSKVTMWGIINRFARSLIPLGFGIWLAHYGFHFFTGALTIIPVTQNACRMAFGLDLLGKPMWQMGGLPESVVYPMELGFLGLGLLGSLLVCWRIASQFNSQAPTKAFFPWSVVIITLFVSACWILTQPMDMRGTFLGG
;
A
#
# COMPACT_ATOMS: atom_id res chain seq x y z
N MET A 1 -5.65 -18.44 -4.32
CA MET A 1 -5.65 -17.75 -5.64
C MET A 1 -7.00 -17.14 -6.01
N PHE A 2 -8.13 -17.82 -5.82
CA PHE A 2 -9.46 -17.26 -6.16
C PHE A 2 -9.81 -15.95 -5.42
N GLY A 3 -9.48 -15.84 -4.13
CA GLY A 3 -9.72 -14.61 -3.35
C GLY A 3 -9.04 -13.36 -3.93
N LEU A 4 -7.81 -13.49 -4.43
CA LEU A 4 -7.03 -12.40 -5.04
C LEU A 4 -7.63 -11.85 -6.33
N ILE A 5 -8.55 -12.58 -6.97
CA ILE A 5 -9.20 -12.17 -8.21
C ILE A 5 -10.65 -11.76 -7.93
N ILE A 6 -11.36 -12.52 -7.09
CA ILE A 6 -12.77 -12.31 -6.79
C ILE A 6 -12.97 -11.01 -6.01
N GLU A 7 -12.16 -10.75 -4.98
CA GLU A 7 -12.29 -9.57 -4.14
C GLU A 7 -12.14 -8.25 -4.93
N PRO A 8 -11.06 -8.04 -5.71
CA PRO A 8 -10.94 -6.82 -6.50
C PRO A 8 -12.01 -6.76 -7.60
N ALA A 9 -12.42 -7.87 -8.20
CA ALA A 9 -13.48 -7.87 -9.20
C ALA A 9 -14.83 -7.40 -8.61
N ILE A 10 -15.17 -7.85 -7.41
CA ILE A 10 -16.39 -7.43 -6.70
C ILE A 10 -16.28 -5.96 -6.28
N LEU A 11 -15.18 -5.54 -5.65
CA LEU A 11 -15.01 -4.16 -5.19
C LEU A 11 -15.05 -3.16 -6.34
N LEU A 12 -14.30 -3.41 -7.41
CA LEU A 12 -14.26 -2.51 -8.57
C LEU A 12 -15.54 -2.58 -9.39
N GLY A 13 -16.11 -3.78 -9.56
CA GLY A 13 -17.37 -3.99 -10.27
C GLY A 13 -18.54 -3.28 -9.59
N THR A 14 -18.67 -3.40 -8.27
CA THR A 14 -19.72 -2.72 -7.49
C THR A 14 -19.56 -1.21 -7.53
N ALA A 15 -18.36 -0.67 -7.31
CA ALA A 15 -18.12 0.77 -7.39
C ALA A 15 -18.41 1.33 -8.79
N ALA A 16 -18.05 0.59 -9.85
CA ALA A 16 -18.34 0.97 -11.22
C ALA A 16 -19.83 0.91 -11.55
N ALA A 17 -20.54 -0.13 -11.13
CA ALA A 17 -21.98 -0.26 -11.33
C ALA A 17 -22.76 0.86 -10.63
N VAL A 18 -22.43 1.17 -9.37
CA VAL A 18 -23.03 2.29 -8.63
C VAL A 18 -22.72 3.62 -9.32
N THR A 19 -21.47 3.83 -9.74
CA THR A 19 -21.07 5.02 -10.50
C THR A 19 -21.90 5.17 -11.77
N GLN A 20 -22.03 4.10 -12.56
CA GLN A 20 -22.78 4.09 -13.82
C GLN A 20 -24.25 4.42 -13.58
N TYR A 21 -24.86 3.80 -12.57
CA TYR A 21 -26.26 4.00 -12.19
C TYR A 21 -26.53 5.44 -11.72
N TRP A 22 -25.74 5.98 -10.78
CA TRP A 22 -25.97 7.33 -10.23
C TRP A 22 -25.66 8.47 -11.20
N THR A 23 -24.72 8.25 -12.12
CA THR A 23 -24.34 9.26 -13.12
C THR A 23 -25.14 9.16 -14.41
N HIS A 24 -26.00 8.14 -14.57
CA HIS A 24 -26.69 7.81 -15.82
C HIS A 24 -25.73 7.74 -17.03
N SER A 25 -24.49 7.29 -16.79
CA SER A 25 -23.44 7.32 -17.79
C SER A 25 -23.61 6.20 -18.82
N LYS A 26 -23.40 6.54 -20.10
CA LYS A 26 -23.35 5.57 -21.20
C LYS A 26 -21.98 4.90 -21.35
N VAL A 27 -20.99 5.28 -20.53
CA VAL A 27 -19.65 4.67 -20.54
C VAL A 27 -19.77 3.23 -20.04
N THR A 28 -19.07 2.31 -20.69
CA THR A 28 -19.04 0.90 -20.29
C THR A 28 -18.43 0.73 -18.90
N MET A 29 -18.88 -0.28 -18.14
CA MET A 29 -18.35 -0.57 -16.80
C MET A 29 -16.83 -0.70 -16.79
N TRP A 30 -16.27 -1.36 -17.81
CA TRP A 30 -14.82 -1.51 -17.97
C TRP A 30 -14.10 -0.17 -18.23
N GLY A 31 -14.75 0.74 -18.95
CA GLY A 31 -14.26 2.10 -19.14
C GLY A 31 -14.24 2.91 -17.84
N ILE A 32 -15.23 2.72 -16.96
CA ILE A 32 -15.27 3.35 -15.62
C ILE A 32 -14.13 2.79 -14.76
N ILE A 33 -14.00 1.47 -14.69
CA ILE A 33 -12.94 0.81 -13.91
C ILE A 33 -11.57 1.29 -14.35
N ASN A 34 -11.26 1.27 -15.66
CA ASN A 34 -9.96 1.71 -16.17
C ASN A 34 -9.61 3.17 -15.88
N ARG A 35 -10.62 4.03 -15.75
CA ARG A 35 -10.41 5.44 -15.39
C ARG A 35 -10.12 5.57 -13.91
N PHE A 36 -11.01 5.03 -13.08
CA PHE A 36 -10.94 5.23 -11.64
C PHE A 36 -9.91 4.34 -10.94
N ALA A 37 -9.53 3.18 -11.49
CA ALA A 37 -8.44 2.37 -10.93
C ALA A 37 -7.11 3.16 -10.81
N ARG A 38 -6.91 4.18 -11.65
CA ARG A 38 -5.75 5.07 -11.59
C ARG A 38 -5.72 5.92 -10.31
N SER A 39 -6.87 6.16 -9.67
CA SER A 39 -6.91 6.83 -8.38
C SER A 39 -6.38 5.96 -7.25
N LEU A 40 -6.24 4.64 -7.43
CA LEU A 40 -5.69 3.73 -6.42
C LEU A 40 -4.15 3.75 -6.38
N ILE A 41 -3.50 4.30 -7.41
CA ILE A 41 -2.04 4.31 -7.53
C ILE A 41 -1.37 5.01 -6.33
N PRO A 42 -1.77 6.23 -5.92
CA PRO A 42 -1.12 6.90 -4.78
C PRO A 42 -1.24 6.13 -3.47
N LEU A 43 -2.41 5.55 -3.16
CA LEU A 43 -2.59 4.72 -1.98
C LEU A 43 -1.74 3.45 -2.05
N GLY A 44 -1.75 2.73 -3.18
CA GLY A 44 -0.92 1.54 -3.38
C GLY A 44 0.57 1.85 -3.20
N PHE A 45 1.04 2.98 -3.73
CA PHE A 45 2.40 3.46 -3.51
C PHE A 45 2.67 3.83 -2.05
N GLY A 46 1.72 4.46 -1.36
CA GLY A 46 1.82 4.77 0.07
C GLY A 46 1.94 3.51 0.94
N ILE A 47 1.16 2.47 0.64
CA ILE A 47 1.24 1.15 1.30
C ILE A 47 2.60 0.51 1.06
N TRP A 48 3.05 0.50 -0.20
CA TRP A 48 4.38 0.01 -0.58
C TRP A 48 5.48 0.74 0.19
N LEU A 49 5.43 2.07 0.22
CA LEU A 49 6.44 2.90 0.86
C LEU A 49 6.45 2.72 2.38
N ALA A 50 5.28 2.58 3.02
CA ALA A 50 5.16 2.25 4.43
C ALA A 50 5.85 0.91 4.73
N HIS A 51 5.47 -0.15 4.01
CA HIS A 51 5.98 -1.49 4.24
C HIS A 51 7.50 -1.62 3.98
N TYR A 52 7.96 -1.20 2.80
CA TYR A 52 9.38 -1.28 2.47
C TYR A 52 10.22 -0.26 3.25
N GLY A 53 9.64 0.89 3.58
CA GLY A 53 10.24 1.86 4.49
C GLY A 53 10.47 1.26 5.87
N PHE A 54 9.52 0.48 6.41
CA PHE A 54 9.69 -0.22 7.68
C PHE A 54 10.94 -1.12 7.66
N HIS A 55 11.04 -2.02 6.68
CA HIS A 55 12.20 -2.91 6.55
C HIS A 55 13.51 -2.16 6.32
N PHE A 56 13.47 -1.11 5.50
CA PHE A 56 14.65 -0.32 5.21
C PHE A 56 15.16 0.42 6.46
N PHE A 57 14.29 1.12 7.18
CA PHE A 57 14.69 1.92 8.33
C PHE A 57 15.03 1.09 9.55
N THR A 58 14.30 0.00 9.83
CA THR A 58 14.59 -0.90 10.97
C THR A 58 15.79 -1.81 10.70
N GLY A 59 16.08 -2.10 9.42
CA GLY A 59 17.21 -2.94 9.00
C GLY A 59 18.44 -2.17 8.51
N ALA A 60 18.43 -0.84 8.47
CA ALA A 60 19.44 -0.06 7.75
C ALA A 60 20.89 -0.41 8.10
N LEU A 61 21.20 -0.65 9.38
CA LEU A 61 22.57 -0.96 9.83
C LEU A 61 22.92 -2.45 9.75
N THR A 62 21.98 -3.33 9.42
CA THR A 62 22.27 -4.77 9.28
C THR A 62 23.20 -5.07 8.11
N ILE A 63 23.41 -4.11 7.20
CA ILE A 63 24.44 -4.19 6.17
C ILE A 63 25.83 -4.43 6.78
N ILE A 64 26.13 -3.83 7.94
CA ILE A 64 27.43 -3.96 8.59
C ILE A 64 27.69 -5.39 9.09
N PRO A 65 26.86 -6.01 9.95
CA PRO A 65 27.10 -7.38 10.39
C PRO A 65 27.02 -8.39 9.24
N VAL A 66 26.24 -8.12 8.19
CA VAL A 66 26.22 -8.94 6.97
C VAL A 66 27.57 -8.87 6.24
N THR A 67 28.14 -7.68 6.07
CA THR A 67 29.48 -7.52 5.46
C THR A 67 30.59 -8.13 6.34
N GLN A 68 30.52 -7.97 7.66
CA GLN A 68 31.44 -8.62 8.60
C GLN A 68 31.40 -10.15 8.47
N ASN A 69 30.19 -10.72 8.41
CA ASN A 69 30.00 -12.16 8.26
C ASN A 69 30.51 -12.66 6.89
N ALA A 70 30.23 -11.92 5.82
CA ALA A 70 30.73 -12.25 4.48
C ALA A 70 32.27 -12.27 4.43
N CYS A 71 32.92 -11.29 5.06
CA CYS A 71 34.38 -11.23 5.16
C CYS A 71 34.94 -12.43 5.94
N ARG A 72 34.34 -12.75 7.09
CA ARG A 72 34.71 -13.92 7.88
C ARG A 72 34.59 -15.22 7.08
N MET A 73 33.50 -15.38 6.31
CA MET A 73 33.28 -16.56 5.47
C MET A 73 34.26 -16.65 4.29
N ALA A 74 34.66 -15.50 3.72
CA ALA A 74 35.59 -15.45 2.59
C ALA A 74 37.05 -15.72 2.98
N PHE A 75 37.49 -15.19 4.13
CA PHE A 75 38.91 -15.21 4.52
C PHE A 75 39.21 -16.08 5.75
N GLY A 76 38.19 -16.63 6.41
CA GLY A 76 38.35 -17.43 7.63
C GLY A 76 38.80 -16.63 8.86
N LEU A 77 38.92 -15.31 8.74
CA LEU A 77 39.44 -14.38 9.75
C LEU A 77 38.45 -13.24 9.97
N ASP A 78 38.36 -12.75 11.21
CA ASP A 78 37.50 -11.62 11.59
C ASP A 78 38.15 -10.26 11.22
N LEU A 79 38.55 -10.09 9.95
CA LEU A 79 39.29 -8.90 9.46
C LEU A 79 38.50 -7.59 9.66
N LEU A 80 37.18 -7.65 9.57
CA LEU A 80 36.27 -6.51 9.80
C LEU A 80 35.62 -6.55 11.20
N GLY A 81 36.16 -7.35 12.11
CA GLY A 81 35.58 -7.64 13.42
C GLY A 81 34.50 -8.73 13.37
N LYS A 82 34.00 -9.11 14.55
CA LYS A 82 32.94 -10.12 14.68
C LYS A 82 31.58 -9.53 14.25
N PRO A 83 30.71 -10.31 13.57
CA PRO A 83 29.38 -9.86 13.18
C PRO A 83 28.54 -9.36 14.37
N MET A 84 28.23 -8.06 14.38
CA MET A 84 27.43 -7.43 15.43
C MET A 84 25.95 -7.41 15.08
N TRP A 85 25.26 -8.56 15.20
CA TRP A 85 23.85 -8.73 14.84
C TRP A 85 22.85 -7.86 15.64
N GLN A 86 23.32 -7.21 16.69
CA GLN A 86 22.54 -6.25 17.49
C GLN A 86 22.36 -4.90 16.77
N MET A 87 23.11 -4.64 15.69
CA MET A 87 23.01 -3.39 14.92
C MET A 87 21.82 -3.43 13.97
N GLY A 88 20.65 -3.05 14.48
CA GLY A 88 19.50 -2.64 13.69
C GLY A 88 19.58 -1.16 13.30
N GLY A 89 18.55 -0.65 12.64
CA GLY A 89 18.39 0.76 12.32
C GLY A 89 17.53 1.52 13.34
N LEU A 90 16.57 2.30 12.86
CA LEU A 90 15.66 3.06 13.71
C LEU A 90 14.71 2.15 14.49
N PRO A 91 14.35 2.51 15.73
CA PRO A 91 13.37 1.75 16.50
C PRO A 91 11.98 1.86 15.89
N GLU A 92 11.17 0.80 16.02
CA GLU A 92 9.81 0.73 15.47
C GLU A 92 8.92 1.90 15.91
N SER A 93 9.10 2.38 17.15
CA SER A 93 8.36 3.53 17.68
C SER A 93 8.57 4.82 16.90
N VAL A 94 9.71 4.97 16.22
CA VAL A 94 10.03 6.13 15.36
C VAL A 94 9.57 5.89 13.93
N VAL A 95 9.62 4.65 13.46
CA VAL A 95 9.25 4.26 12.09
C VAL A 95 7.73 4.22 11.89
N TYR A 96 6.97 3.80 12.91
CA TYR A 96 5.51 3.69 12.83
C TYR A 96 4.79 5.01 12.46
N PRO A 97 5.13 6.17 13.05
CA PRO A 97 4.62 7.47 12.58
C PRO A 97 4.94 7.77 11.10
N MET A 98 6.09 7.31 10.59
CA MET A 98 6.46 7.48 9.18
C MET A 98 5.59 6.61 8.28
N GLU A 99 5.35 5.35 8.67
CA GLU A 99 4.41 4.45 7.96
C GLU A 99 3.01 5.06 7.85
N LEU A 100 2.48 5.60 8.96
CA LEU A 100 1.20 6.32 8.96
C LEU A 100 1.25 7.58 8.08
N GLY A 101 2.37 8.29 8.09
CA GLY A 101 2.59 9.44 7.20
C GLY A 101 2.52 9.04 5.72
N PHE A 102 3.20 7.98 5.31
CA PHE A 102 3.18 7.48 3.94
C PHE A 102 1.79 6.97 3.52
N LEU A 103 1.09 6.26 4.40
CA LEU A 103 -0.30 5.85 4.16
C LEU A 103 -1.24 7.05 4.04
N GLY A 104 -1.11 8.04 4.92
CA GLY A 104 -1.91 9.26 4.91
C GLY A 104 -1.71 10.07 3.63
N LEU A 105 -0.46 10.23 3.18
CA LEU A 105 -0.15 10.88 1.91
C LEU A 105 -0.72 10.09 0.72
N GLY A 106 -0.63 8.76 0.75
CA GLY A 106 -1.24 7.89 -0.25
C GLY A 106 -2.76 8.05 -0.32
N LEU A 107 -3.45 8.05 0.83
CA LEU A 107 -4.88 8.28 0.94
C LEU A 107 -5.29 9.64 0.35
N LEU A 108 -4.64 10.72 0.79
CA LEU A 108 -4.94 12.07 0.31
C LEU A 108 -4.70 12.18 -1.20
N GLY A 109 -3.57 11.64 -1.69
CA GLY A 109 -3.28 11.58 -3.11
C GLY A 109 -4.35 10.84 -3.91
N SER A 110 -4.80 9.68 -3.41
CA SER A 110 -5.84 8.88 -4.04
C SER A 110 -7.19 9.59 -4.08
N LEU A 111 -7.60 10.21 -2.98
CA LEU A 111 -8.85 10.98 -2.93
C LEU A 111 -8.80 12.20 -3.87
N LEU A 112 -7.67 12.91 -3.94
CA LEU A 112 -7.48 14.03 -4.86
C LEU A 112 -7.55 13.60 -6.32
N VAL A 113 -6.87 12.52 -6.69
CA VAL A 113 -6.91 11.97 -8.06
C VAL A 113 -8.32 11.47 -8.39
N CYS A 114 -8.99 10.80 -7.45
CA CYS A 114 -10.36 10.35 -7.60
C CYS A 114 -11.32 11.51 -7.84
N TRP A 115 -11.18 12.60 -7.08
CA TRP A 115 -11.99 13.81 -7.24
C TRP A 115 -11.76 14.45 -8.62
N ARG A 116 -10.51 14.52 -9.08
CA ARG A 116 -10.19 15.03 -10.42
C ARG A 116 -10.81 14.19 -11.54
N ILE A 117 -10.71 12.86 -11.44
CA ILE A 117 -11.32 11.95 -12.42
C ILE A 117 -12.85 12.08 -12.39
N ALA A 118 -13.46 12.14 -11.20
CA ALA A 118 -14.90 12.31 -11.03
C ALA A 118 -15.42 13.63 -11.64
N SER A 119 -14.67 14.72 -11.43
CA SER A 119 -14.97 16.04 -12.00
C SER A 119 -14.91 16.07 -13.52
N GLN A 120 -14.00 15.32 -14.13
CA GLN A 120 -13.92 15.17 -15.59
C GLN A 120 -14.96 14.19 -16.13
N PHE A 121 -15.34 13.18 -15.34
CA PHE A 121 -16.28 12.14 -15.74
C PHE A 121 -17.73 12.63 -15.74
N ASN A 122 -18.14 13.36 -14.71
CA ASN A 122 -19.46 13.97 -14.59
C ASN A 122 -19.33 15.39 -14.00
N SER A 123 -19.17 16.38 -14.87
CA SER A 123 -18.98 17.77 -14.46
C SER A 123 -20.19 18.40 -13.76
N GLN A 124 -21.40 17.91 -14.03
CA GLN A 124 -22.62 18.43 -13.40
C GLN A 124 -22.83 17.89 -11.98
N ALA A 125 -22.42 16.63 -11.73
CA ALA A 125 -22.60 15.99 -10.43
C ALA A 125 -21.39 15.09 -10.09
N PRO A 126 -20.20 15.69 -9.84
CA PRO A 126 -18.96 14.94 -9.63
C PRO A 126 -19.01 14.08 -8.36
N THR A 127 -19.75 14.52 -7.35
CA THR A 127 -19.94 13.80 -6.08
C THR A 127 -20.53 12.40 -6.29
N LYS A 128 -21.44 12.23 -7.26
CA LYS A 128 -22.05 10.94 -7.59
C LYS A 128 -21.05 9.95 -8.18
N ALA A 129 -20.07 10.43 -8.93
CA ALA A 129 -18.99 9.60 -9.46
C ALA A 129 -17.85 9.40 -8.45
N PHE A 130 -17.64 10.35 -7.55
CA PHE A 130 -16.59 10.31 -6.55
C PHE A 130 -16.91 9.31 -5.42
N PHE A 131 -18.12 9.38 -4.86
CA PHE A 131 -18.47 8.69 -3.62
C PHE A 131 -18.23 7.18 -3.62
N PRO A 132 -18.64 6.41 -4.66
CA PRO A 132 -18.42 4.96 -4.66
C PRO A 132 -16.93 4.59 -4.59
N TRP A 133 -16.08 5.38 -5.25
CA TRP A 133 -14.64 5.15 -5.30
C TRP A 133 -13.91 5.66 -4.06
N SER A 134 -14.38 6.74 -3.44
CA SER A 134 -13.84 7.19 -2.16
C SER A 134 -14.10 6.17 -1.06
N VAL A 135 -15.25 5.49 -1.07
CA VAL A 135 -15.53 4.37 -0.17
C VAL A 135 -14.53 3.24 -0.37
N VAL A 136 -14.25 2.82 -1.61
CA VAL A 136 -13.23 1.79 -1.90
C VAL A 136 -11.85 2.22 -1.38
N ILE A 137 -11.42 3.45 -1.68
CA ILE A 137 -10.13 4.00 -1.23
C ILE A 137 -10.03 3.99 0.31
N ILE A 138 -11.07 4.44 1.01
CA ILE A 138 -11.09 4.49 2.48
C ILE A 138 -11.07 3.09 3.07
N THR A 139 -11.86 2.15 2.51
CA THR A 139 -11.85 0.75 2.96
C THR A 139 -10.46 0.15 2.82
N LEU A 140 -9.79 0.34 1.68
CA LEU A 140 -8.42 -0.15 1.47
C LEU A 140 -7.42 0.51 2.44
N PHE A 141 -7.56 1.81 2.70
CA PHE A 141 -6.72 2.51 3.67
C PHE A 141 -6.92 1.97 5.10
N VAL A 142 -8.16 1.78 5.55
CA VAL A 142 -8.45 1.22 6.88
C VAL A 142 -7.91 -0.20 6.99
N SER A 143 -8.08 -1.02 5.96
CA SER A 143 -7.50 -2.37 5.90
C SER A 143 -5.96 -2.33 5.96
N ALA A 144 -5.33 -1.39 5.26
CA ALA A 144 -3.87 -1.23 5.31
C ALA A 144 -3.39 -0.81 6.70
N CYS A 145 -4.04 0.17 7.34
CA CYS A 145 -3.76 0.55 8.72
C CYS A 145 -3.92 -0.64 9.67
N TRP A 146 -4.99 -1.42 9.52
CA TRP A 146 -5.20 -2.63 10.31
C TRP A 146 -4.04 -3.63 10.13
N ILE A 147 -3.68 -3.95 8.88
CA ILE A 147 -2.59 -4.89 8.58
C ILE A 147 -1.26 -4.40 9.17
N LEU A 148 -0.93 -3.11 9.05
CA LEU A 148 0.29 -2.54 9.62
C LEU A 148 0.29 -2.46 11.15
N THR A 149 -0.82 -2.74 11.83
CA THR A 149 -0.85 -2.89 13.30
C THR A 149 -0.76 -4.35 13.74
N GLN A 150 -0.92 -5.31 12.83
CA GLN A 150 -0.76 -6.72 13.17
C GLN A 150 0.72 -7.05 13.44
N PRO A 151 1.04 -8.08 14.25
CA PRO A 151 2.40 -8.60 14.35
C PRO A 151 2.96 -8.97 12.98
N MET A 152 4.26 -8.76 12.73
CA MET A 152 4.90 -9.05 11.44
C MET A 152 4.65 -10.49 10.97
N ASP A 153 4.67 -11.45 11.91
CA ASP A 153 4.36 -12.85 11.64
C ASP A 153 2.93 -13.03 11.09
N MET A 154 1.98 -12.20 11.51
CA MET A 154 0.57 -12.25 11.11
C MET A 154 0.25 -11.45 9.83
N ARG A 155 1.19 -10.64 9.32
CA ARG A 155 1.00 -9.84 8.09
C ARG A 155 1.13 -10.67 6.80
N GLY A 156 1.43 -11.98 6.91
CA GLY A 156 1.67 -12.85 5.75
C GLY A 156 1.61 -14.37 5.96
N THR A 157 1.07 -14.91 7.06
CA THR A 157 1.10 -16.37 7.35
C THR A 157 -0.28 -17.06 7.43
N PHE A 158 -1.24 -16.69 6.57
CA PHE A 158 -2.44 -17.54 6.39
C PHE A 158 -2.41 -18.41 5.12
N LEU A 159 -1.36 -18.32 4.30
CA LEU A 159 -1.17 -19.15 3.09
C LEU A 159 0.31 -19.46 2.80
N GLY A 160 1.06 -19.85 3.82
CA GLY A 160 2.33 -20.56 3.65
C GLY A 160 2.12 -22.00 4.11
N GLY A 161 1.95 -22.92 3.16
CA GLY A 161 1.99 -24.36 3.43
C GLY A 161 3.40 -24.81 3.80
#